data_AF-A0A0K6FKC0-F1
#
_entry.id   AF-A0A0K6FKC0-F1
#
_cell.length_a   1.000
_cell.length_b   1.000
_cell.length_c   1.000
_cell.angle_alpha   90.00
_cell.angle_beta   90.00
_cell.angle_gamma   90.00
#
_symmetry.space_group_name_H-M   'P 1'
#
loop_
_entity.id
_entity.type
_entity.pdbx_description
1 polymer ?
#
loop_
_entity_poly.entity_id
_entity_poly.type
_entity_poly.pdbx_seq_one_letter_code
_entity_poly.pdbx_strand_id
1 'polypeptide(L)'
;MIGDFVKAELPYFDVCISNTPYQISSPIVFRLLSHRPLFRVAILMFQREFALRLVARPGDTLWCRLSANVQMYAKVDHIMKVGKNNFRPAPQVESSVVRIVPIDPPPPLRFEEFDGLTRILFSRRNKTAHANFLAKGVMELLERNYRTWCAEKNQIVSDDFNIREEVDSILENTGFKESRAAKMDIDDLLTLRPTPRGFLHYIHFPTTMSSGNYDAITKTLSSPPPPTLEEILCAFNAQEDGDKELLAAIVRAKEAEELRVAAVASLQETIMQLQHALAQASGLIPGPRTPPRRSHSTKSTRRRAAPNRSTSR
;
A
#
# COMPACT_ATOMS: atom_id res chain seq x y z
N MET A 1 4.41 4.04 -29.52
CA MET A 1 4.68 3.09 -28.43
C MET A 1 3.50 2.16 -28.31
N ILE A 2 3.73 0.84 -28.30
CA ILE A 2 2.68 -0.17 -28.12
C ILE A 2 3.06 -0.97 -26.87
N GLY A 3 2.16 -1.09 -25.90
CA GLY A 3 2.45 -1.79 -24.64
C GLY A 3 1.43 -1.52 -23.54
N ASP A 4 1.67 -2.11 -22.37
CA ASP A 4 0.89 -1.92 -21.15
C ASP A 4 1.20 -0.54 -20.54
N PHE A 5 0.21 0.38 -20.56
CA PHE A 5 0.35 1.73 -20.02
C PHE A 5 0.79 1.76 -18.56
N VAL A 6 0.38 0.77 -17.75
CA VAL A 6 0.72 0.73 -16.32
C VAL A 6 2.21 0.46 -16.12
N LYS A 7 2.85 -0.24 -17.06
CA LYS A 7 4.26 -0.65 -16.99
C LYS A 7 5.18 0.20 -17.87
N ALA A 8 4.64 0.83 -18.90
CA ALA A 8 5.42 1.60 -19.85
C ALA A 8 6.03 2.86 -19.22
N GLU A 9 7.23 3.22 -19.67
CA GLU A 9 7.80 4.54 -19.43
C GLU A 9 7.02 5.58 -20.24
N LEU A 10 6.49 6.59 -19.55
CA LEU A 10 5.67 7.61 -20.19
C LEU A 10 6.56 8.78 -20.60
N PRO A 11 6.49 9.24 -21.87
CA PRO A 11 7.13 10.50 -22.25
C PRO A 11 6.45 11.66 -21.53
N TYR A 12 7.09 12.82 -21.52
CA TYR A 12 6.44 14.04 -21.06
C TYR A 12 5.21 14.38 -21.92
N PHE A 13 4.16 14.88 -21.26
CA PHE A 13 2.97 15.42 -21.91
C PHE A 13 2.34 16.53 -21.07
N ASP A 14 1.74 17.52 -21.73
CA ASP A 14 0.94 18.56 -21.06
C ASP A 14 -0.48 18.08 -20.74
N VAL A 15 -1.09 17.33 -21.64
CA VAL A 15 -2.50 16.96 -21.58
C VAL A 15 -2.65 15.46 -21.81
N CYS A 16 -3.38 14.79 -20.92
CA CYS A 16 -3.78 13.40 -21.08
C CYS A 16 -5.29 13.32 -21.30
N ILE A 17 -5.72 12.67 -22.38
CA ILE A 17 -7.14 12.39 -22.63
C ILE A 17 -7.26 10.89 -22.83
N SER A 18 -8.12 10.23 -22.07
CA SER A 18 -8.28 8.78 -22.21
C SER A 18 -9.67 8.28 -21.84
N ASN A 19 -10.16 7.35 -22.64
CA ASN A 19 -11.25 6.46 -22.30
C ASN A 19 -10.66 5.13 -21.82
N THR A 20 -10.45 5.03 -20.51
CA THR A 20 -9.68 3.93 -19.93
C THR A 20 -10.58 2.71 -19.63
N PRO A 21 -10.10 1.47 -19.88
CA PRO A 21 -10.77 0.27 -19.40
C PRO A 21 -10.95 0.31 -17.88
N TYR A 22 -12.15 -0.06 -17.40
CA TYR A 22 -12.53 0.15 -16.01
C TYR A 22 -11.68 -0.63 -15.01
N GLN A 23 -11.16 -1.78 -15.41
CA GLN A 23 -10.33 -2.67 -14.61
C GLN A 23 -9.00 -2.02 -14.19
N ILE A 24 -8.51 -1.05 -14.95
CA ILE A 24 -7.22 -0.39 -14.72
C ILE A 24 -7.36 1.08 -14.29
N SER A 25 -8.57 1.53 -13.94
CA SER A 25 -8.85 2.92 -13.57
C SER A 25 -7.96 3.41 -12.43
N SER A 26 -7.88 2.64 -11.33
CA SER A 26 -7.07 3.03 -10.16
C SER A 26 -5.56 3.02 -10.44
N PRO A 27 -4.97 1.98 -11.06
CA PRO A 27 -3.58 2.00 -11.49
C PRO A 27 -3.24 3.18 -12.40
N ILE A 28 -4.11 3.54 -13.34
CA ILE A 28 -3.88 4.69 -14.24
C ILE A 28 -3.84 5.99 -13.46
N VAL A 29 -4.79 6.23 -12.56
CA VAL A 29 -4.81 7.46 -11.76
C VAL A 29 -3.53 7.60 -10.95
N PHE A 30 -3.10 6.55 -10.25
CA PHE A 30 -1.86 6.60 -9.47
C PHE A 30 -0.61 6.74 -10.36
N ARG A 31 -0.57 6.05 -11.52
CA ARG A 31 0.54 6.19 -12.48
C ARG A 31 0.66 7.63 -12.99
N LEU A 32 -0.47 8.30 -13.27
CA LEU A 32 -0.49 9.70 -13.67
C LEU A 32 -0.02 10.61 -12.53
N LEU A 33 -0.52 10.44 -11.30
CA LEU A 33 -0.10 11.26 -10.15
C LEU A 33 1.41 11.12 -9.83
N SER A 34 1.99 9.93 -10.06
CA SER A 34 3.43 9.68 -9.91
C SER A 34 4.27 10.11 -11.12
N HIS A 35 3.65 10.48 -12.25
CA HIS A 35 4.38 10.90 -13.44
C HIS A 35 5.15 12.20 -13.18
N ARG A 36 6.38 12.26 -13.68
CA ARG A 36 7.23 13.44 -13.67
C ARG A 36 7.87 13.60 -15.05
N PRO A 37 8.02 14.84 -15.58
CA PRO A 37 7.53 16.12 -15.04
C PRO A 37 5.99 16.17 -14.88
N LEU A 38 5.48 17.10 -14.06
CA LEU A 38 4.03 17.23 -13.87
C LEU A 38 3.35 17.64 -15.18
N PHE A 39 2.23 17.01 -15.49
CA PHE A 39 1.37 17.38 -16.62
C PHE A 39 0.38 18.48 -16.17
N ARG A 40 -0.14 19.25 -17.13
CA ARG A 40 -1.07 20.36 -16.86
C ARG A 40 -2.47 19.87 -16.50
N VAL A 41 -3.02 18.92 -17.25
CA VAL A 41 -4.37 18.40 -17.00
C VAL A 41 -4.61 17.02 -17.61
N ALA A 42 -5.39 16.17 -16.93
CA ALA A 42 -5.90 14.92 -17.45
C ALA A 42 -7.44 14.94 -17.51
N ILE A 43 -8.02 14.56 -18.64
CA ILE A 43 -9.45 14.40 -18.86
C ILE A 43 -9.72 12.91 -19.11
N LEU A 44 -10.25 12.24 -18.09
CA LEU A 44 -10.36 10.79 -18.07
C LEU A 44 -11.82 10.37 -17.95
N MET A 45 -12.20 9.32 -18.67
CA MET A 45 -13.52 8.71 -18.53
C MET A 45 -13.46 7.45 -17.67
N PHE A 46 -14.33 7.39 -16.66
CA PHE A 46 -14.46 6.26 -15.74
C PHE A 46 -15.92 5.83 -15.59
N GLN A 47 -16.13 4.67 -14.95
CA GLN A 47 -17.45 4.30 -14.43
C GLN A 47 -17.96 5.39 -13.48
N ARG A 48 -19.29 5.60 -13.46
CA ARG A 48 -19.92 6.62 -12.62
C ARG A 48 -19.54 6.48 -11.14
N GLU A 49 -19.61 5.28 -10.57
CA GLU A 49 -19.31 5.07 -9.15
C GLU A 49 -17.84 5.37 -8.83
N PHE A 50 -16.90 4.93 -9.67
CA PHE A 50 -15.49 5.26 -9.53
C PHE A 50 -15.23 6.78 -9.63
N ALA A 51 -15.81 7.44 -10.64
CA ALA A 51 -15.70 8.89 -10.81
C ALA A 51 -16.24 9.65 -9.59
N LEU A 52 -17.39 9.24 -9.06
CA LEU A 52 -17.98 9.84 -7.86
C LEU A 52 -17.13 9.62 -6.61
N ARG A 53 -16.42 8.49 -6.51
CA ARG A 53 -15.45 8.27 -5.43
C ARG A 53 -14.27 9.23 -5.53
N LEU A 54 -13.76 9.52 -6.72
CA LEU A 54 -12.63 10.45 -6.87
C LEU A 54 -12.97 11.87 -6.36
N VAL A 55 -14.20 12.32 -6.58
CA VAL A 55 -14.67 13.67 -6.20
C VAL A 55 -15.41 13.73 -4.86
N ALA A 56 -15.59 12.58 -4.20
CA ALA A 56 -16.28 12.51 -2.92
C ALA A 56 -15.56 13.36 -1.87
N ARG A 57 -16.30 14.03 -1.00
CA ARG A 57 -15.77 14.87 0.07
C ARG A 57 -15.87 14.17 1.42
N PRO A 58 -15.08 14.59 2.43
CA PRO A 58 -15.23 14.09 3.79
C PRO A 58 -16.68 14.17 4.28
N GLY A 59 -17.17 13.08 4.88
CA GLY A 59 -18.56 12.92 5.28
C GLY A 59 -19.46 12.25 4.23
N ASP A 60 -19.08 12.24 2.94
CA ASP A 60 -19.85 11.58 1.90
C ASP A 60 -19.82 10.06 2.03
N THR A 61 -20.90 9.43 1.57
CA THR A 61 -21.00 7.95 1.54
C THR A 61 -19.90 7.30 0.71
N LEU A 62 -19.40 8.00 -0.33
CA LEU A 62 -18.35 7.54 -1.23
C LEU A 62 -16.93 7.98 -0.83
N TRP A 63 -16.77 8.73 0.27
CA TRP A 63 -15.46 9.15 0.77
C TRP A 63 -14.62 7.94 1.17
N CYS A 64 -13.49 7.75 0.52
CA CYS A 64 -12.66 6.56 0.71
C CYS A 64 -11.18 6.88 0.54
N ARG A 65 -10.32 5.87 0.77
CA ARG A 65 -8.88 5.97 0.57
C ARG A 65 -8.49 6.50 -0.82
N LEU A 66 -9.22 6.09 -1.86
CA LEU A 66 -8.99 6.59 -3.23
C LEU A 66 -9.23 8.10 -3.30
N SER A 67 -10.33 8.59 -2.72
CA SER A 67 -10.67 10.01 -2.66
C SER A 67 -9.55 10.81 -1.97
N ALA A 68 -9.16 10.37 -0.77
CA ALA A 68 -8.12 11.02 0.03
C ALA A 68 -6.78 11.06 -0.70
N ASN A 69 -6.32 9.92 -1.23
CA ASN A 69 -5.03 9.85 -1.93
C ASN A 69 -5.00 10.71 -3.19
N VAL A 70 -6.07 10.75 -3.99
CA VAL A 70 -6.05 11.53 -5.23
C VAL A 70 -6.15 13.02 -4.91
N GLN A 71 -7.02 13.41 -3.99
CA GLN A 71 -7.23 14.82 -3.62
C GLN A 71 -6.03 15.43 -2.90
N MET A 72 -5.20 14.61 -2.26
CA MET A 72 -3.92 15.03 -1.69
C MET A 72 -2.95 15.59 -2.75
N TYR A 73 -2.94 15.02 -3.96
CA TYR A 73 -1.95 15.37 -5.00
C TYR A 73 -2.56 16.10 -6.21
N ALA A 74 -3.88 16.16 -6.32
CA ALA A 74 -4.55 16.77 -7.46
C ALA A 74 -5.92 17.34 -7.12
N LYS A 75 -6.30 18.40 -7.83
CA LYS A 75 -7.69 18.87 -7.88
C LYS A 75 -8.48 18.00 -8.85
N VAL A 76 -9.65 17.53 -8.42
CA VAL A 76 -10.48 16.62 -9.20
C VAL A 76 -11.88 17.18 -9.35
N ASP A 77 -12.35 17.30 -10.60
CA ASP A 77 -13.68 17.80 -10.92
C ASP A 77 -14.49 16.77 -11.72
N HIS A 78 -15.77 16.60 -11.38
CA HIS A 78 -16.72 15.88 -12.23
C HIS A 78 -17.22 16.82 -13.31
N ILE A 79 -16.96 16.49 -14.58
CA ILE A 79 -17.26 17.39 -15.71
C ILE A 79 -18.62 17.09 -16.29
N MET A 80 -18.87 15.82 -16.65
CA MET A 80 -20.13 15.42 -17.27
C MET A 80 -20.43 13.94 -17.11
N LYS A 81 -21.71 13.61 -17.28
CA LYS A 81 -22.26 12.25 -17.30
C LYS A 81 -22.28 11.74 -18.75
N VAL A 82 -21.87 10.50 -18.97
CA VAL A 82 -21.92 9.87 -20.30
C VAL A 82 -22.78 8.61 -20.22
N GLY A 83 -23.88 8.61 -20.97
CA GLY A 83 -24.84 7.51 -21.03
C GLY A 83 -24.28 6.29 -21.75
N LYS A 84 -24.67 5.08 -21.31
CA LYS A 84 -24.24 3.81 -21.92
C LYS A 84 -24.51 3.68 -23.43
N ASN A 85 -25.52 4.39 -23.94
CA ASN A 85 -25.89 4.38 -25.37
C ASN A 85 -24.85 5.04 -26.28
N ASN A 86 -23.87 5.77 -25.72
CA ASN A 86 -22.78 6.40 -26.47
C ASN A 86 -21.61 5.44 -26.75
N PHE A 87 -21.71 4.18 -26.34
CA PHE A 87 -20.65 3.18 -26.48
C PHE A 87 -21.06 2.05 -27.41
N ARG A 88 -20.06 1.44 -28.07
CA ARG A 88 -20.24 0.22 -28.86
C ARG A 88 -19.11 -0.77 -28.54
N PRO A 89 -19.42 -1.93 -27.93
CA PRO A 89 -20.73 -2.32 -27.36
C PRO A 89 -21.10 -1.47 -26.13
N ALA A 90 -22.40 -1.42 -25.81
CA ALA A 90 -22.89 -0.67 -24.66
C ALA A 90 -22.45 -1.34 -23.33
N PRO A 91 -21.85 -0.61 -22.38
CA PRO A 91 -21.51 -1.14 -21.07
C PRO A 91 -22.75 -1.33 -20.21
N GLN A 92 -22.62 -2.15 -19.16
CA GLN A 92 -23.70 -2.39 -18.19
C GLN A 92 -23.92 -1.23 -17.21
N VAL A 93 -22.98 -0.29 -17.16
CA VAL A 93 -22.98 0.83 -16.20
C VAL A 93 -22.79 2.16 -16.89
N GLU A 94 -23.27 3.20 -16.21
CA GLU A 94 -23.09 4.61 -16.61
C GLU A 94 -21.64 5.07 -16.44
N SER A 95 -21.25 6.08 -17.23
CA SER A 95 -19.89 6.61 -17.24
C SER A 95 -19.87 8.09 -16.86
N SER A 96 -18.68 8.61 -16.55
CA SER A 96 -18.44 10.02 -16.30
C SER A 96 -17.08 10.46 -16.79
N VAL A 97 -17.00 11.71 -17.24
CA VAL A 97 -15.74 12.39 -17.51
C VAL A 97 -15.32 13.17 -16.26
N VAL A 98 -14.06 12.99 -15.87
CA VAL A 98 -13.42 13.62 -14.73
C VAL A 98 -12.19 14.39 -15.21
N ARG A 99 -11.98 15.58 -14.65
CA ARG A 99 -10.78 16.37 -14.82
C ARG A 99 -9.89 16.21 -13.60
N ILE A 100 -8.61 15.92 -13.82
CA ILE A 100 -7.58 15.81 -12.78
C ILE A 100 -6.47 16.82 -13.11
N VAL A 101 -6.19 17.72 -12.17
CA VAL A 101 -5.13 18.74 -12.29
C VAL A 101 -4.16 18.53 -11.13
N PRO A 102 -2.92 18.07 -11.36
CA PRO A 102 -1.92 17.94 -10.31
C PRO A 102 -1.68 19.25 -9.57
N ILE A 103 -1.42 19.17 -8.27
CA ILE A 103 -1.03 20.33 -7.45
C ILE A 103 0.47 20.58 -7.68
N ASP A 104 0.83 21.82 -8.01
CA ASP A 104 2.20 22.28 -8.24
C ASP A 104 2.48 23.53 -7.37
N PRO A 105 3.48 23.51 -6.47
CA PRO A 105 4.36 22.38 -6.17
C PRO A 105 3.62 21.23 -5.46
N PRO A 106 4.05 19.97 -5.65
CA PRO A 106 3.45 18.85 -4.94
C PRO A 106 3.67 19.01 -3.42
N PRO A 107 2.74 18.53 -2.58
CA PRO A 107 2.92 18.57 -1.14
C PRO A 107 4.24 17.90 -0.69
N PRO A 108 4.90 18.39 0.38
CA PRO A 108 6.16 17.85 0.87
C PRO A 108 5.94 16.56 1.68
N LEU A 109 5.31 15.56 1.06
CA LEU A 109 5.01 14.25 1.64
C LEU A 109 5.20 13.18 0.58
N ARG A 110 5.86 12.08 0.94
CA ARG A 110 6.01 10.93 0.03
C ARG A 110 4.67 10.20 -0.11
N PHE A 111 4.38 9.73 -1.32
CA PHE A 111 3.12 9.04 -1.61
C PHE A 111 2.94 7.79 -0.76
N GLU A 112 4.02 7.02 -0.57
CA GLU A 112 4.02 5.75 0.15
C GLU A 112 3.67 5.94 1.63
N GLU A 113 4.15 7.04 2.23
CA GLU A 113 3.88 7.39 3.62
C GLU A 113 2.39 7.72 3.78
N PHE A 114 1.86 8.58 2.91
CA PHE A 114 0.45 8.96 2.95
C PHE A 114 -0.49 7.78 2.65
N ASP A 115 -0.19 6.97 1.64
CA ASP A 115 -0.96 5.76 1.33
C ASP A 115 -0.94 4.76 2.50
N GLY A 116 0.20 4.68 3.19
CA GLY A 116 0.32 3.85 4.38
C GLY A 116 -0.59 4.29 5.52
N LEU A 117 -0.54 5.57 5.88
CA LEU A 117 -1.44 6.13 6.91
C LEU A 117 -2.91 5.92 6.52
N THR A 118 -3.28 6.28 5.29
CA THR A 118 -4.66 6.17 4.83
C THR A 118 -5.11 4.71 4.74
N ARG A 119 -4.22 3.76 4.44
CA ARG A 119 -4.52 2.32 4.50
C ARG A 119 -4.94 1.88 5.91
N ILE A 120 -4.28 2.37 6.95
CA ILE A 120 -4.65 2.07 8.34
C ILE A 120 -5.99 2.74 8.68
N LEU A 121 -6.09 4.05 8.47
CA LEU A 121 -7.25 4.85 8.86
C LEU A 121 -8.55 4.46 8.13
N PHE A 122 -8.46 4.17 6.83
CA PHE A 122 -9.63 3.84 6.01
C PHE A 122 -9.99 2.34 6.03
N SER A 123 -9.20 1.48 6.67
CA SER A 123 -9.51 0.04 6.84
C SER A 123 -10.90 -0.16 7.44
N ARG A 124 -11.22 0.59 8.51
CA ARG A 124 -12.58 0.74 9.03
C ARG A 124 -12.89 2.22 9.20
N ARG A 125 -13.21 2.90 8.09
CA ARG A 125 -13.42 4.36 8.04
C ARG A 125 -14.42 4.94 9.05
N ASN A 126 -15.39 4.13 9.51
CA ASN A 126 -16.42 4.55 10.47
C ASN A 126 -16.04 4.29 11.95
N LYS A 127 -14.90 3.62 12.19
CA LYS A 127 -14.32 3.44 13.53
C LYS A 127 -13.36 4.58 13.83
N THR A 128 -13.08 4.78 15.12
CA THR A 128 -12.15 5.81 15.58
C THR A 128 -10.74 5.52 15.08
N ALA A 129 -9.93 6.57 14.91
CA ALA A 129 -8.54 6.42 14.48
C ALA A 129 -7.78 5.48 15.42
N HIS A 130 -7.94 5.67 16.73
CA HIS A 130 -7.40 4.81 17.77
C HIS A 130 -7.75 3.32 17.57
N ALA A 131 -9.02 3.00 17.31
CA ALA A 131 -9.43 1.63 17.06
C ALA A 131 -8.78 1.03 15.80
N ASN A 132 -8.51 1.86 14.78
CA ASN A 132 -7.81 1.42 13.57
C ASN A 132 -6.32 1.15 13.80
N PHE A 133 -5.63 1.95 14.61
CA PHE A 133 -4.25 1.69 15.01
C PHE A 133 -4.10 0.46 15.91
N LEU A 134 -5.10 0.15 16.74
CA LEU A 134 -5.16 -1.08 17.54
C LEU A 134 -5.58 -2.33 16.74
N ALA A 135 -5.73 -2.22 15.41
CA ALA A 135 -6.03 -3.38 14.59
C ALA A 135 -4.87 -4.39 14.62
N LYS A 136 -5.21 -5.68 14.48
CA LYS A 136 -4.23 -6.78 14.49
C LYS A 136 -3.13 -6.53 13.45
N GLY A 137 -1.88 -6.64 13.88
CA GLY A 137 -0.68 -6.50 13.03
C GLY A 137 -0.27 -5.06 12.70
N VAL A 138 -1.09 -4.05 13.03
CA VAL A 138 -0.70 -2.64 12.80
C VAL A 138 0.40 -2.23 13.78
N MET A 139 0.26 -2.54 15.07
CA MET A 139 1.30 -2.23 16.06
C MET A 139 2.63 -2.92 15.77
N GLU A 140 2.61 -4.20 15.39
CA GLU A 140 3.81 -4.96 15.00
C GLU A 140 4.50 -4.36 13.77
N LEU A 141 3.71 -3.92 12.78
CA LEU A 141 4.23 -3.23 11.60
C LEU A 141 4.92 -1.91 11.97
N LEU A 142 4.29 -1.12 12.84
CA LEU A 142 4.80 0.18 13.27
C LEU A 142 6.08 0.01 14.11
N GLU A 143 6.10 -0.96 15.02
CA GLU A 143 7.28 -1.28 15.83
C GLU A 143 8.45 -1.74 14.97
N ARG A 144 8.20 -2.61 13.98
CA ARG A 144 9.23 -3.05 13.04
C ARG A 144 9.80 -1.87 12.26
N ASN A 145 8.93 -1.02 11.70
CA ASN A 145 9.37 0.14 10.94
C ASN A 145 10.10 1.17 11.81
N TYR A 146 9.70 1.31 13.08
CA TYR A 146 10.39 2.13 14.08
C TYR A 146 11.81 1.64 14.35
N ARG A 147 11.99 0.34 14.60
CA ARG A 147 13.32 -0.25 14.82
C ARG A 147 14.24 -0.09 13.61
N THR A 148 13.71 -0.31 12.40
CA THR A 148 14.48 -0.10 11.16
C THR A 148 14.97 1.33 11.03
N TRP A 149 14.10 2.30 11.34
CA TRP A 149 14.46 3.72 11.28
C TRP A 149 15.50 4.11 12.35
N CYS A 150 15.38 3.60 13.57
CA CYS A 150 16.37 3.84 14.62
C CYS A 150 17.75 3.28 14.23
N ALA A 151 17.77 2.10 13.61
CA ALA A 151 19.00 1.52 13.07
C ALA A 151 19.61 2.40 11.96
N GLU A 152 18.79 2.90 11.02
CA GLU A 152 19.23 3.81 9.95
C GLU A 152 19.80 5.13 10.50
N LYS A 153 19.25 5.64 11.60
CA LYS A 153 19.68 6.91 12.23
C LYS A 153 20.73 6.75 13.32
N ASN A 154 21.26 5.54 13.54
CA ASN A 154 22.18 5.22 14.64
C ASN A 154 21.64 5.66 16.01
N GLN A 155 20.33 5.55 16.22
CA GLN A 155 19.69 5.81 17.50
C GLN A 155 19.48 4.50 18.25
N ILE A 156 19.88 4.49 19.52
CA ILE A 156 19.67 3.35 20.41
C ILE A 156 18.19 3.37 20.83
N VAL A 157 17.48 2.30 20.53
CA VAL A 157 16.12 2.08 21.06
C VAL A 157 16.27 1.63 22.51
N SER A 158 15.64 2.32 23.45
CA SER A 158 15.57 1.86 24.84
C SER A 158 14.79 0.55 24.92
N ASP A 159 15.23 -0.39 25.76
CA ASP A 159 14.53 -1.66 26.01
C ASP A 159 13.12 -1.45 26.57
N ASP A 160 12.86 -0.30 27.20
CA ASP A 160 11.56 0.08 27.76
C ASP A 160 10.60 0.71 26.72
N PHE A 161 10.98 0.79 25.45
CA PHE A 161 10.17 1.47 24.43
C PHE A 161 8.87 0.70 24.12
N ASN A 162 7.73 1.36 24.30
CA ASN A 162 6.40 0.83 23.98
C ASN A 162 5.75 1.63 22.86
N ILE A 163 5.68 1.05 21.66
CA ILE A 163 5.07 1.68 20.48
C ILE A 163 3.62 2.09 20.71
N ARG A 164 2.88 1.37 21.56
CA ARG A 164 1.47 1.65 21.83
C ARG A 164 1.30 2.98 22.57
N GLU A 165 2.12 3.23 23.58
CA GLU A 165 2.09 4.47 24.36
C GLU A 165 2.46 5.66 23.49
N GLU A 166 3.41 5.48 22.57
CA GLU A 166 3.79 6.52 21.60
C GLU A 166 2.64 6.83 20.63
N VAL A 167 1.95 5.81 20.08
CA VAL A 167 0.75 6.01 19.26
C VAL A 167 -0.32 6.77 20.02
N ASP A 168 -0.59 6.36 21.26
CA ASP A 168 -1.64 6.95 22.08
C ASP A 168 -1.33 8.41 22.40
N SER A 169 -0.09 8.71 22.81
CA SER A 169 0.40 10.07 23.01
C SER A 169 0.24 10.94 21.76
N ILE A 170 0.57 10.42 20.58
CA ILE A 170 0.44 11.17 19.33
C ILE A 170 -1.02 11.43 18.97
N LEU A 171 -1.89 10.42 19.12
CA LEU A 171 -3.32 10.58 18.85
C LEU A 171 -4.00 11.53 19.85
N GLU A 172 -3.53 11.59 21.09
CA GLU A 172 -3.99 12.54 22.11
C GLU A 172 -3.50 13.96 21.81
N ASN A 173 -2.20 14.13 21.55
CA ASN A 173 -1.60 15.42 21.25
C ASN A 173 -2.17 16.07 19.98
N THR A 174 -2.54 15.24 18.99
CA THR A 174 -3.17 15.72 17.75
C THR A 174 -4.68 15.87 17.87
N GLY A 175 -5.32 15.35 18.93
CA GLY A 175 -6.77 15.43 19.13
C GLY A 175 -7.62 14.50 18.25
N PHE A 176 -7.00 13.60 17.47
CA PHE A 176 -7.71 12.72 16.53
C PHE A 176 -8.02 11.32 17.07
N LYS A 177 -7.72 11.03 18.33
CA LYS A 177 -7.99 9.72 18.97
C LYS A 177 -9.40 9.19 18.69
N GLU A 178 -10.41 10.05 18.85
CA GLU A 178 -11.84 9.73 18.66
C GLU A 178 -12.39 10.11 17.27
N SER A 179 -11.55 10.71 16.42
CA SER A 179 -11.91 11.10 15.06
C SER A 179 -12.06 9.89 14.16
N ARG A 180 -12.86 10.03 13.09
CA ARG A 180 -13.16 8.95 12.15
C ARG A 180 -12.74 9.38 10.76
N ALA A 181 -11.97 8.53 10.07
CA ALA A 181 -11.49 8.81 8.71
C ALA A 181 -12.62 9.16 7.73
N ALA A 182 -13.83 8.65 7.96
CA ALA A 182 -15.01 9.00 7.19
C ALA A 182 -15.34 10.51 7.16
N LYS A 183 -14.89 11.28 8.16
CA LYS A 183 -15.16 12.73 8.30
C LYS A 183 -13.90 13.60 8.27
N MET A 184 -12.73 12.99 8.32
CA MET A 184 -11.46 13.71 8.29
C MET A 184 -11.16 14.19 6.87
N ASP A 185 -10.81 15.46 6.76
CA ASP A 185 -10.37 16.04 5.49
C ASP A 185 -8.88 15.83 5.24
N ILE A 186 -8.36 16.39 4.15
CA ILE A 186 -6.95 16.24 3.79
C ILE A 186 -6.05 16.96 4.81
N ASP A 187 -6.47 18.11 5.33
CA ASP A 187 -5.67 18.88 6.29
C ASP A 187 -5.63 18.17 7.65
N ASP A 188 -6.73 17.56 8.09
CA ASP A 188 -6.80 16.67 9.24
C ASP A 188 -5.85 15.46 9.06
N LEU A 189 -5.84 14.84 7.88
CA LEU A 189 -4.92 13.73 7.58
C LEU A 189 -3.45 14.20 7.54
N LEU A 190 -3.20 15.45 7.17
CA LEU A 190 -1.87 16.07 7.18
C LEU A 190 -1.44 16.57 8.55
N THR A 191 -2.36 16.84 9.48
CA THR A 191 -2.02 17.15 10.88
C THR A 191 -1.72 15.89 11.68
N LEU A 192 -2.30 14.76 11.25
CA LEU A 192 -1.82 13.41 11.58
C LEU A 192 -0.48 13.08 10.91
N ARG A 193 0.06 13.97 10.06
CA ARG A 193 1.47 13.90 9.70
C ARG A 193 2.26 14.04 10.98
N PRO A 194 3.32 13.28 11.13
CA PRO A 194 4.05 13.32 12.33
C PRO A 194 4.99 14.50 12.24
N THR A 195 5.21 15.06 13.40
CA THR A 195 6.30 15.96 13.66
C THR A 195 7.65 15.31 13.32
N PRO A 196 8.75 16.06 13.31
CA PRO A 196 10.13 15.54 13.17
C PRO A 196 10.52 14.48 14.22
N ARG A 197 9.59 14.09 15.11
CA ARG A 197 9.66 13.04 16.11
C ARG A 197 8.59 11.95 15.95
N GLY A 198 7.84 11.86 14.84
CA GLY A 198 6.66 10.98 14.77
C GLY A 198 6.48 10.07 13.53
N PHE A 199 5.49 9.19 13.69
CA PHE A 199 4.86 8.13 12.88
C PHE A 199 4.91 7.93 11.34
N LEU A 200 5.47 8.78 10.47
CA LEU A 200 5.32 8.66 9.00
C LEU A 200 6.60 8.44 8.24
N HIS A 201 7.77 8.61 8.86
CA HIS A 201 8.93 7.81 8.40
C HIS A 201 8.68 6.30 8.63
N TYR A 202 7.67 5.95 9.44
CA TYR A 202 7.44 4.64 10.04
C TYR A 202 6.29 3.83 9.42
N ILE A 203 5.72 4.28 8.30
CA ILE A 203 4.71 3.51 7.57
C ILE A 203 5.21 3.27 6.15
N HIS A 204 6.35 2.58 6.04
CA HIS A 204 6.66 1.91 4.78
C HIS A 204 5.89 0.59 4.78
N PHE A 205 4.78 0.53 4.03
CA PHE A 205 4.32 -0.75 3.54
C PHE A 205 5.26 -1.12 2.40
N PRO A 206 5.87 -2.32 2.38
CA PRO A 206 6.47 -2.82 1.16
C PRO A 206 5.32 -3.01 0.16
N THR A 207 5.04 -1.99 -0.64
CA THR A 207 4.24 -2.14 -1.85
C THR A 207 5.08 -3.04 -2.75
N THR A 208 4.48 -4.11 -3.26
CA THR A 208 5.09 -4.98 -4.27
C THR A 208 5.78 -4.12 -5.32
N MET A 209 7.12 -4.17 -5.29
CA MET A 209 8.08 -3.68 -6.29
C MET A 209 7.55 -2.56 -7.20
N SER A 210 7.88 -1.31 -6.86
CA SER A 210 8.04 -0.32 -7.92
C SER A 210 9.17 -0.80 -8.84
N SER A 211 9.01 -0.62 -10.14
CA SER A 211 10.00 -1.03 -11.16
C SER A 211 11.41 -0.49 -10.90
N GLY A 212 11.55 0.57 -10.08
CA GLY A 212 12.84 1.14 -9.71
C GLY A 212 13.73 0.23 -8.87
N ASN A 213 13.19 -0.74 -8.12
CA ASN A 213 14.02 -1.69 -7.36
C ASN A 213 14.59 -2.80 -8.26
N TYR A 214 13.91 -3.17 -9.34
CA TYR A 214 14.42 -4.18 -10.28
C TYR A 214 15.70 -3.68 -10.96
N ASP A 215 15.74 -2.42 -11.39
CA ASP A 215 16.92 -1.86 -12.05
C ASP A 215 18.12 -1.69 -11.10
N ALA A 216 17.86 -1.35 -9.83
CA ALA A 216 18.91 -1.32 -8.80
C ALA A 216 19.46 -2.73 -8.50
N ILE A 217 18.58 -3.73 -8.42
CA ILE A 217 18.95 -5.13 -8.18
C ILE A 217 19.69 -5.73 -9.39
N THR A 218 19.23 -5.50 -10.62
CA THR A 218 19.90 -6.00 -11.84
C THR A 218 21.25 -5.33 -12.07
N LYS A 219 21.38 -4.03 -11.78
CA LYS A 219 22.65 -3.31 -11.86
C LYS A 219 23.68 -3.83 -10.85
N THR A 220 23.24 -4.22 -9.66
CA THR A 220 24.08 -4.82 -8.60
C THR A 220 24.43 -6.29 -8.90
N LEU A 221 23.57 -7.01 -9.62
CA LEU A 221 23.85 -8.39 -10.09
C LEU A 221 24.73 -8.41 -11.35
N SER A 222 24.75 -7.31 -12.12
CA SER A 222 25.57 -7.12 -13.33
C SER A 222 26.97 -6.60 -13.04
N SER A 223 27.26 -6.07 -11.85
CA SER A 223 28.62 -5.67 -11.48
C SER A 223 29.49 -6.91 -11.26
N PRO A 224 30.77 -6.88 -11.69
CA PRO A 224 31.68 -8.01 -11.48
C PRO A 224 31.82 -8.32 -9.98
N PRO A 225 31.94 -9.62 -9.62
CA PRO A 225 32.11 -10.01 -8.22
C PRO A 225 33.39 -9.38 -7.65
N PRO A 226 33.37 -8.89 -6.40
CA PRO A 226 34.56 -8.31 -5.78
C PRO A 226 35.67 -9.35 -5.59
N PRO A 227 36.93 -8.92 -5.50
CA PRO A 227 38.09 -9.82 -5.38
C PRO A 227 38.04 -10.64 -4.09
N THR A 228 38.53 -11.87 -4.19
CA THR A 228 38.54 -12.87 -3.10
C THR A 228 39.65 -12.61 -2.08
N LEU A 229 39.54 -13.24 -0.90
CA LEU A 229 40.54 -13.10 0.17
C LEU A 229 41.95 -13.49 -0.29
N GLU A 230 42.08 -14.49 -1.18
CA GLU A 230 43.37 -14.90 -1.76
C GLU A 230 43.95 -13.85 -2.71
N GLU A 231 43.12 -13.21 -3.54
CA GLU A 231 43.54 -12.11 -4.44
C GLU A 231 43.97 -10.88 -3.63
N ILE A 232 43.29 -10.61 -2.51
CA ILE A 232 43.62 -9.54 -1.57
C ILE A 232 44.94 -9.82 -0.83
N LEU A 233 45.17 -11.07 -0.40
CA LEU A 233 46.41 -11.48 0.28
C LEU A 233 47.62 -11.51 -0.67
N CYS A 234 47.41 -11.88 -1.93
CA CYS A 234 48.46 -11.84 -2.96
C CYS A 234 48.88 -10.40 -3.29
N ALA A 235 47.92 -9.46 -3.32
CA ALA A 235 48.20 -8.03 -3.45
C ALA A 235 48.90 -7.45 -2.21
N PHE A 236 48.59 -7.93 -1.01
CA PHE A 236 49.21 -7.48 0.24
C PHE A 236 50.67 -7.90 0.38
N ASN A 237 51.03 -9.13 -0.01
CA ASN A 237 52.41 -9.61 0.03
C ASN A 237 53.33 -8.92 -1.00
N ALA A 238 52.79 -8.09 -1.90
CA ALA A 238 53.55 -7.37 -2.92
C ALA A 238 53.94 -5.93 -2.52
N GLN A 239 53.41 -5.37 -1.43
CA GLN A 239 53.69 -3.99 -1.01
C GLN A 239 54.03 -3.92 0.49
N GLU A 240 55.28 -3.56 0.79
CA GLU A 240 55.88 -3.51 2.14
C GLU A 240 55.47 -2.29 2.99
N ASP A 241 54.41 -1.55 2.66
CA ASP A 241 54.03 -0.36 3.44
C ASP A 241 52.58 -0.40 3.93
N GLY A 242 52.40 -0.11 5.22
CA GLY A 242 51.18 -0.37 5.98
C GLY A 242 50.06 0.63 5.66
N ASP A 243 49.30 0.37 4.61
CA ASP A 243 48.33 1.34 4.09
C ASP A 243 46.89 1.17 4.62
N LYS A 244 46.40 2.23 5.27
CA LYS A 244 44.97 2.46 5.62
C LYS A 244 44.04 2.34 4.41
N GLU A 245 44.54 2.61 3.20
CA GLU A 245 43.79 2.51 1.96
C GLU A 245 43.40 1.07 1.63
N LEU A 246 44.24 0.09 1.99
CA LEU A 246 43.93 -1.32 1.79
C LEU A 246 42.88 -1.82 2.78
N LEU A 247 42.96 -1.40 4.06
CA LEU A 247 41.89 -1.64 5.03
C LEU A 247 40.57 -1.03 4.56
N ALA A 248 40.60 0.18 3.99
CA ALA A 248 39.42 0.81 3.39
C ALA A 248 38.91 0.04 2.16
N ALA A 249 39.80 -0.53 1.34
CA ALA A 249 39.42 -1.37 0.20
C ALA A 249 38.77 -2.69 0.64
N ILE A 250 39.30 -3.33 1.70
CA ILE A 250 38.73 -4.55 2.30
C ILE A 250 37.35 -4.26 2.90
N VAL A 251 37.19 -3.15 3.62
CA VAL A 251 35.89 -2.73 4.18
C VAL A 251 34.88 -2.46 3.07
N ARG A 252 35.27 -1.72 2.01
CA ARG A 252 34.39 -1.48 0.84
C ARG A 252 34.03 -2.76 0.10
N ALA A 253 34.97 -3.69 -0.05
CA ALA A 253 34.71 -4.99 -0.68
C ALA A 253 33.76 -5.86 0.17
N LYS A 254 33.89 -5.81 1.50
CA LYS A 254 33.00 -6.51 2.43
C LYS A 254 31.60 -5.91 2.45
N GLU A 255 31.49 -4.58 2.51
CA GLU A 255 30.22 -3.85 2.40
C GLU A 255 29.51 -4.14 1.07
N ALA A 256 30.26 -4.20 -0.04
CA ALA A 256 29.71 -4.56 -1.35
C ALA A 256 29.17 -6.00 -1.40
N GLU A 257 29.87 -6.96 -0.79
CA GLU A 257 29.37 -8.35 -0.71
C GLU A 257 28.14 -8.46 0.20
N GLU A 258 28.08 -7.71 1.31
CA GLU A 258 26.90 -7.66 2.17
C GLU A 258 25.67 -7.09 1.43
N LEU A 259 25.85 -6.03 0.63
CA LEU A 259 24.81 -5.50 -0.24
C LEU A 259 24.36 -6.50 -1.30
N ARG A 260 25.30 -7.26 -1.88
CA ARG A 260 25.00 -8.29 -2.88
C ARG A 260 24.24 -9.47 -2.27
N VAL A 261 24.65 -9.95 -1.09
CA VAL A 261 23.98 -11.03 -0.34
C VAL A 261 22.58 -10.59 0.10
N ALA A 262 22.41 -9.35 0.56
CA ALA A 262 21.11 -8.79 0.90
C ALA A 262 20.18 -8.72 -0.33
N ALA A 263 20.71 -8.30 -1.49
CA ALA A 263 19.96 -8.28 -2.75
C ALA A 263 19.51 -9.69 -3.18
N VAL A 264 20.40 -10.69 -3.11
CA VAL A 264 20.07 -12.09 -3.43
C VAL A 264 19.02 -12.66 -2.47
N ALA A 265 19.15 -12.40 -1.16
CA ALA A 265 18.17 -12.83 -0.16
C ALA A 265 16.79 -12.21 -0.41
N SER A 266 16.73 -10.91 -0.74
CA SER A 266 15.48 -10.22 -1.08
C SER A 266 14.79 -10.82 -2.32
N LEU A 267 15.58 -11.23 -3.31
CA LEU A 267 15.09 -11.84 -4.53
C LEU A 267 14.58 -13.27 -4.29
N GLN A 268 15.29 -14.06 -3.47
CA GLN A 268 14.84 -15.40 -3.06
C GLN A 268 13.54 -15.35 -2.25
N GLU A 269 13.41 -14.40 -1.32
CA GLU A 269 12.18 -14.19 -0.55
C GLU A 269 11.01 -13.83 -1.49
N THR A 270 11.27 -12.99 -2.48
CA THR A 270 10.27 -12.61 -3.49
C THR A 270 9.86 -13.80 -4.37
N ILE A 271 10.81 -14.64 -4.79
CA ILE A 271 10.53 -15.85 -5.56
C ILE A 271 9.69 -16.84 -4.73
N MET A 272 10.02 -17.04 -3.45
CA MET A 272 9.23 -17.89 -2.56
C MET A 272 7.82 -17.36 -2.38
N GLN A 273 7.64 -16.04 -2.22
CA GLN A 273 6.31 -15.42 -2.11
C GLN A 273 5.49 -15.60 -3.40
N LEU A 274 6.13 -15.44 -4.57
CA LEU A 274 5.48 -15.66 -5.87
C LEU A 274 5.11 -17.13 -6.09
N GLN A 275 6.00 -18.06 -5.74
CA GLN A 275 5.74 -19.50 -5.82
C GLN A 275 4.61 -19.91 -4.87
N HIS A 276 4.60 -19.37 -3.65
CA HIS A 276 3.54 -19.61 -2.68
C HIS A 276 2.19 -19.04 -3.15
N ALA A 277 2.17 -17.84 -3.73
CA ALA A 277 0.97 -17.26 -4.33
C ALA A 277 0.47 -18.06 -5.54
N LEU A 278 1.39 -18.56 -6.39
CA LEU A 278 1.06 -19.45 -7.52
C LEU A 278 0.51 -20.80 -7.04
N ALA A 279 1.09 -21.38 -5.99
CA ALA A 279 0.63 -22.66 -5.41
C ALA A 279 -0.77 -22.55 -4.80
N GLN A 280 -1.11 -21.41 -4.19
CA GLN A 280 -2.46 -21.11 -3.72
C GLN A 280 -3.45 -20.89 -4.86
N ALA A 281 -3.04 -20.19 -5.92
CA ALA A 281 -3.86 -19.99 -7.11
C ALA A 281 -4.11 -21.30 -7.89
N SER A 282 -3.19 -22.26 -7.80
CA SER A 282 -3.25 -23.57 -8.47
C SER A 282 -3.98 -24.66 -7.65
N GLY A 283 -4.47 -24.34 -6.44
CA GLY A 283 -5.24 -25.28 -5.60
C GLY A 283 -4.43 -26.41 -4.95
N LEU A 284 -3.09 -26.34 -4.96
CA LEU A 284 -2.20 -27.38 -4.40
C LEU A 284 -2.08 -27.33 -2.86
N ILE A 285 -2.57 -26.26 -2.22
CA ILE A 285 -2.58 -26.10 -0.75
C ILE A 285 -4.04 -25.83 -0.31
N PRO A 286 -4.65 -26.69 0.53
CA PRO A 286 -6.02 -26.48 0.96
C PRO A 286 -6.12 -25.28 1.93
N GLY A 287 -7.00 -24.33 1.62
CA GLY A 287 -7.31 -23.20 2.49
C GLY A 287 -8.00 -23.60 3.80
N PRO A 288 -7.98 -22.73 4.83
CA PRO A 288 -8.54 -23.03 6.14
C PRO A 288 -10.06 -23.32 6.05
N ARG A 289 -10.47 -24.50 6.56
CA ARG A 289 -11.86 -24.96 6.54
C ARG A 289 -12.75 -24.08 7.41
N THR A 290 -13.79 -23.49 6.82
CA THR A 290 -14.90 -22.86 7.55
C THR A 290 -15.78 -23.92 8.22
N PRO A 291 -16.19 -23.77 9.49
CA PRO A 291 -17.04 -24.75 10.17
C PRO A 291 -18.50 -24.70 9.64
N PRO A 292 -19.23 -25.83 9.64
CA PRO A 292 -20.56 -25.91 9.05
C PRO A 292 -21.62 -25.23 9.92
N ARG A 293 -22.55 -24.57 9.24
CA ARG A 293 -23.69 -23.82 9.80
C ARG A 293 -24.75 -24.81 10.29
N ARG A 294 -25.08 -24.81 11.60
CA ARG A 294 -26.16 -25.65 12.18
C ARG A 294 -27.53 -25.22 11.65
N SER A 295 -28.28 -26.15 11.06
CA SER A 295 -29.70 -26.01 10.75
C SER A 295 -30.54 -26.48 11.96
N HIS A 296 -31.47 -25.65 12.42
CA HIS A 296 -32.49 -26.04 13.39
C HIS A 296 -33.68 -26.69 12.66
N SER A 297 -33.89 -27.99 12.86
CA SER A 297 -35.13 -28.68 12.47
C SER A 297 -35.97 -28.99 13.72
N THR A 298 -37.21 -28.53 13.70
CA THR A 298 -38.29 -28.78 14.67
C THR A 298 -38.58 -30.27 14.85
N LYS A 299 -38.57 -30.75 16.10
CA LYS A 299 -38.98 -32.12 16.46
C LYS A 299 -40.50 -32.22 16.56
N SER A 300 -41.08 -33.05 15.69
CA SER A 300 -42.42 -33.62 15.80
C SER A 300 -42.35 -34.88 16.66
N THR A 301 -43.07 -34.92 17.78
CA THR A 301 -43.16 -36.08 18.67
C THR A 301 -44.54 -36.70 18.54
N ARG A 302 -44.61 -37.86 17.89
CA ARG A 302 -45.78 -38.74 17.80
C ARG A 302 -45.89 -39.55 19.11
N ARG A 303 -47.02 -39.46 19.83
CA ARG A 303 -47.44 -40.46 20.84
C ARG A 303 -48.86 -40.95 20.55
N ARG A 304 -49.04 -42.24 20.81
CA ARG A 304 -50.12 -43.16 20.38
C ARG A 304 -51.49 -42.90 21.06
N ALA A 305 -52.51 -43.39 20.36
CA ALA A 305 -53.96 -43.50 20.63
C ALA A 305 -54.35 -44.14 22.00
N ALA A 306 -55.32 -43.58 22.75
CA ALA A 306 -56.77 -43.91 22.86
C ALA A 306 -57.09 -44.69 24.17
N PRO A 307 -58.34 -44.81 24.70
CA PRO A 307 -59.66 -44.44 24.15
C PRO A 307 -60.70 -43.79 25.13
N ASN A 308 -61.86 -43.41 24.55
CA ASN A 308 -63.25 -43.44 25.05
C ASN A 308 -63.74 -42.61 26.26
N ARG A 309 -64.76 -41.76 26.00
CA ARG A 309 -66.13 -41.72 26.61
C ARG A 309 -66.76 -40.33 26.32
N SER A 310 -67.76 -40.25 25.44
CA SER A 310 -69.22 -40.33 25.69
C SER A 310 -69.84 -39.04 26.26
N THR A 311 -71.01 -38.67 25.70
CA THR A 311 -72.08 -37.77 26.20
C THR A 311 -71.73 -36.27 26.24
N SER A 312 -72.57 -35.32 25.84
CA SER A 312 -74.00 -35.30 25.51
C SER A 312 -74.41 -33.94 24.94
N ARG A 313 -75.42 -33.97 24.06
CA ARG A 313 -76.36 -32.90 23.66
C ARG A 313 -75.86 -31.76 22.80
#